data_AF-A0A962YA09-F1
#
_entry.id   AF-A0A962YA09-F1
#
_cell.length_a   1.000
_cell.length_b   1.000
_cell.length_c   1.000
_cell.angle_alpha   90.00
_cell.angle_beta   90.00
_cell.angle_gamma   90.00
#
_symmetry.space_group_name_H-M   'P 1'
#
loop_
_entity.id
_entity.type
_entity.pdbx_description
1 polymer ?
#
loop_
_entity_poly.entity_id
_entity_poly.type
_entity_poly.pdbx_seq_one_letter_code
_entity_poly.pdbx_strand_id
1 'polypeptide(L)'
;GEQWQQVYRLPVDVTAVAITGFGPHDIFVVGDEGLILRYDGAQWERLSSGTKNALYGVWGMDPEHVLAVGDFGTVLRWNGKDWKAFNAGTENFLYSVWGDALDNIFIAGLSGTLAHFDGTSWSLQPTRLRADLLGVTGLPGQRPVAVGTLGTALSDTENGWVSEETNCDTGLRALWMAADGTAFAVGDKGTVLQRKPIVR
;
A
#
# COMPACT_ATOMS: atom_id res chain seq x y z
N GLY A 1 -18.24 -26.87 -6.71
CA GLY A 1 -17.22 -25.94 -7.23
C GLY A 1 -17.28 -24.67 -6.42
N GLU A 2 -16.19 -23.91 -6.39
CA GLU A 2 -16.15 -22.61 -5.72
C GLU A 2 -17.10 -21.62 -6.40
N GLN A 3 -17.79 -20.80 -5.62
CA GLN A 3 -18.78 -19.84 -6.10
C GLN A 3 -18.57 -18.50 -5.41
N TRP A 4 -18.70 -17.42 -6.18
CA TRP A 4 -18.70 -16.07 -5.64
C TRP A 4 -20.08 -15.73 -5.07
N GLN A 5 -20.09 -15.05 -3.93
CA GLN A 5 -21.30 -14.56 -3.28
C GLN A 5 -21.08 -13.14 -2.77
N GLN A 6 -22.06 -12.26 -3.00
CA GLN A 6 -22.06 -10.95 -2.36
C GLN A 6 -22.40 -11.11 -0.87
N VAL A 7 -21.43 -10.82 0.00
CA VAL A 7 -21.58 -10.91 1.46
C VAL A 7 -21.86 -9.57 2.13
N TYR A 8 -21.52 -8.46 1.47
CA TYR A 8 -21.73 -7.12 1.98
C TYR A 8 -21.88 -6.11 0.85
N ARG A 9 -22.72 -5.09 1.08
CA ARG A 9 -22.85 -3.92 0.21
C ARG A 9 -23.22 -2.73 1.07
N LEU A 10 -22.47 -1.63 0.95
CA LEU A 10 -22.82 -0.37 1.60
C LEU A 10 -24.18 0.14 1.07
N PRO A 11 -25.03 0.70 1.94
CA PRO A 11 -26.29 1.32 1.53
C PRO A 11 -26.09 2.73 0.93
N VAL A 12 -24.84 3.13 0.66
CA VAL A 12 -24.43 4.42 0.09
C VAL A 12 -23.46 4.20 -1.06
N ASP A 13 -23.39 5.17 -1.97
CA ASP A 13 -22.51 5.12 -3.15
C ASP A 13 -21.09 5.55 -2.78
N VAL A 14 -20.37 4.64 -2.11
CA VAL A 14 -18.97 4.83 -1.69
C VAL A 14 -18.15 3.65 -2.18
N THR A 15 -17.01 3.94 -2.82
CA THR A 15 -16.12 2.91 -3.37
C THR A 15 -15.28 2.28 -2.26
N ALA A 16 -15.24 0.95 -2.21
CA ALA A 16 -14.20 0.20 -1.51
C ALA A 16 -13.01 -0.02 -2.46
N VAL A 17 -11.80 0.31 -2.01
CA VAL A 17 -10.61 0.40 -2.87
C VAL A 17 -9.59 -0.69 -2.56
N ALA A 18 -9.27 -0.91 -1.29
CA ALA A 18 -8.22 -1.85 -0.90
C ALA A 18 -8.63 -2.70 0.31
N ILE A 19 -8.02 -3.88 0.43
CA ILE A 19 -8.32 -4.87 1.47
C ILE A 19 -7.04 -5.50 2.02
N THR A 20 -7.00 -5.74 3.33
CA THR A 20 -6.02 -6.62 3.98
C THR A 20 -6.73 -7.58 4.91
N GLY A 21 -6.16 -8.75 5.18
CA GLY A 21 -6.77 -9.72 6.08
C GLY A 21 -5.78 -10.70 6.70
N PHE A 22 -6.10 -11.17 7.90
CA PHE A 22 -5.25 -12.00 8.75
C PHE A 22 -5.86 -13.39 9.01
N GLY A 23 -6.75 -13.81 8.11
CA GLY A 23 -7.60 -14.98 8.26
C GLY A 23 -9.06 -14.65 7.96
N PRO A 24 -9.98 -15.60 8.16
CA PRO A 24 -11.39 -15.43 7.81
C PRO A 24 -12.14 -14.46 8.73
N HIS A 25 -11.55 -14.04 9.87
CA HIS A 25 -12.25 -13.27 10.91
C HIS A 25 -11.66 -11.89 11.18
N ASP A 26 -10.63 -11.49 10.45
CA ASP A 26 -9.98 -10.20 10.66
C ASP A 26 -9.60 -9.63 9.30
N ILE A 27 -10.55 -8.93 8.69
CA ILE A 27 -10.40 -8.32 7.36
C ILE A 27 -10.70 -6.84 7.49
N PHE A 28 -9.83 -6.00 6.92
CA PHE A 28 -10.02 -4.56 6.86
C PHE A 28 -10.15 -4.13 5.41
N VAL A 29 -11.14 -3.29 5.13
CA VAL A 29 -11.36 -2.67 3.81
C VAL A 29 -11.32 -1.17 3.96
N VAL A 30 -10.66 -0.48 3.04
CA VAL A 30 -10.59 0.98 3.00
C VAL A 30 -11.10 1.51 1.65
N GLY A 31 -11.49 2.78 1.60
CA GLY A 31 -11.91 3.40 0.36
C GLY A 31 -12.27 4.88 0.46
N ASP A 32 -13.18 5.31 -0.41
CA ASP A 32 -13.57 6.72 -0.55
C ASP A 32 -14.24 7.26 0.73
N GLU A 33 -14.25 8.59 0.88
CA GLU A 33 -14.90 9.29 2.00
C GLU A 33 -14.46 8.80 3.40
N GLY A 34 -13.20 8.41 3.54
CA GLY A 34 -12.65 7.88 4.79
C GLY A 34 -13.27 6.55 5.20
N LEU A 35 -13.79 5.76 4.25
CA LEU A 35 -14.37 4.45 4.51
C LEU A 35 -13.35 3.52 5.15
N ILE A 36 -13.70 2.95 6.29
CA ILE A 36 -13.02 1.78 6.87
C ILE A 36 -14.09 0.79 7.30
N LEU A 37 -14.00 -0.44 6.81
CA LEU A 37 -14.81 -1.57 7.25
C LEU A 37 -13.91 -2.61 7.93
N ARG A 38 -14.44 -3.28 8.95
CA ARG A 38 -13.84 -4.48 9.54
C ARG A 38 -14.83 -5.63 9.48
N TYR A 39 -14.37 -6.80 9.05
CA TYR A 39 -15.08 -8.06 9.25
C TYR A 39 -14.47 -8.77 10.45
N ASP A 40 -15.29 -9.11 11.44
CA ASP A 40 -14.88 -9.80 12.68
C ASP A 40 -15.11 -11.33 12.63
N GLY A 41 -15.48 -11.87 11.47
CA GLY A 41 -15.85 -13.28 11.27
C GLY A 41 -17.34 -13.56 11.41
N ALA A 42 -18.13 -12.61 11.89
CA ALA A 42 -19.58 -12.71 11.98
C ALA A 42 -20.28 -11.61 11.15
N GLN A 43 -19.79 -10.38 11.24
CA GLN A 43 -20.43 -9.21 10.63
C GLN A 43 -19.41 -8.20 10.14
N TRP A 44 -19.85 -7.37 9.20
CA TRP A 44 -19.11 -6.21 8.74
C TRP A 44 -19.53 -4.99 9.54
N GLU A 45 -18.56 -4.29 10.11
CA GLU A 45 -18.74 -3.05 10.86
C GLU A 45 -18.02 -1.89 10.16
N ARG A 46 -18.66 -0.73 10.09
CA ARG A 46 -18.00 0.52 9.67
C ARG A 46 -17.32 1.17 10.87
N LEU A 47 -16.00 1.30 10.80
CA LEU A 47 -15.21 1.96 11.83
C LEU A 47 -15.09 3.46 11.53
N SER A 48 -15.03 4.28 12.59
CA SER A 48 -14.74 5.71 12.45
C SER A 48 -13.25 5.89 12.12
N SER A 49 -12.96 6.53 11.00
CA SER A 49 -11.60 6.87 10.56
C SER A 49 -11.12 8.24 11.06
N GLY A 50 -12.05 9.10 11.51
CA GLY A 50 -11.75 10.48 11.89
C GLY A 50 -11.46 11.44 10.73
N THR A 51 -11.64 11.00 9.47
CA THR A 51 -11.41 11.81 8.26
C THR A 51 -12.48 11.55 7.20
N LYS A 52 -12.53 12.41 6.19
CA LYS A 52 -13.32 12.23 4.95
C LYS A 52 -12.44 12.02 3.71
N ASN A 53 -11.12 12.02 3.89
CA ASN A 53 -10.15 11.83 2.81
C ASN A 53 -10.27 10.41 2.26
N ALA A 54 -10.14 10.22 0.94
CA ALA A 54 -10.14 8.88 0.36
C ALA A 54 -8.90 8.10 0.84
N LEU A 55 -9.07 6.79 1.07
CA LEU A 55 -8.02 5.88 1.48
C LEU A 55 -7.76 4.88 0.35
N TYR A 56 -6.53 4.85 -0.13
CA TYR A 56 -6.12 4.10 -1.33
C TYR A 56 -5.36 2.82 -1.04
N GLY A 57 -4.63 2.78 0.09
CA GLY A 57 -3.82 1.63 0.47
C GLY A 57 -4.09 1.20 1.90
N VAL A 58 -4.05 -0.11 2.14
CA VAL A 58 -4.13 -0.71 3.48
C VAL A 58 -3.10 -1.82 3.60
N TRP A 59 -2.40 -1.86 4.73
CA TRP A 59 -1.46 -2.91 5.09
C TRP A 59 -1.57 -3.17 6.59
N GLY A 60 -1.27 -4.38 7.04
CA GLY A 60 -1.02 -4.60 8.46
C GLY A 60 -0.18 -5.83 8.71
N MET A 61 0.40 -5.88 9.91
CA MET A 61 1.20 -7.01 10.39
C MET A 61 0.30 -8.09 11.01
N ASP A 62 -0.72 -7.65 11.73
CA ASP A 62 -1.68 -8.46 12.46
C ASP A 62 -2.99 -7.65 12.65
N PRO A 63 -4.07 -8.26 13.19
CA PRO A 63 -5.36 -7.57 13.37
C PRO A 63 -5.34 -6.33 14.27
N GLU A 64 -4.30 -6.15 15.08
CA GLU A 64 -4.17 -5.03 16.02
C GLU A 64 -3.24 -3.93 15.47
N HIS A 65 -2.50 -4.20 14.40
CA HIS A 65 -1.54 -3.28 13.81
C HIS A 65 -1.75 -3.13 12.30
N VAL A 66 -2.62 -2.20 11.95
CA VAL A 66 -3.01 -1.90 10.56
C VAL A 66 -2.77 -0.43 10.25
N LEU A 67 -2.35 -0.14 9.01
CA LEU A 67 -2.18 1.19 8.45
C LEU A 67 -3.08 1.37 7.24
N ALA A 68 -3.64 2.57 7.11
CA ALA A 68 -4.35 3.03 5.92
C ALA A 68 -3.73 4.35 5.44
N VAL A 69 -3.57 4.50 4.14
CA VAL A 69 -2.97 5.68 3.50
C VAL A 69 -3.87 6.25 2.42
N GLY A 70 -3.81 7.57 2.19
CA GLY A 70 -4.75 8.22 1.28
C GLY A 70 -4.46 9.68 0.91
N ASP A 71 -5.51 10.41 0.60
CA ASP A 71 -5.46 11.81 0.15
C ASP A 71 -4.76 12.73 1.16
N PHE A 72 -4.17 13.82 0.64
CA PHE A 72 -3.58 14.91 1.44
C PHE A 72 -2.60 14.42 2.51
N GLY A 73 -1.80 13.39 2.22
CA GLY A 73 -0.84 12.82 3.17
C GLY A 73 -1.46 12.03 4.32
N THR A 74 -2.74 11.64 4.20
CA THR A 74 -3.44 10.91 5.26
C THR A 74 -2.76 9.57 5.51
N VAL A 75 -2.33 9.36 6.76
CA VAL A 75 -1.89 8.07 7.28
C VAL A 75 -2.63 7.83 8.58
N LEU A 76 -3.35 6.72 8.67
CA LEU A 76 -4.08 6.29 9.85
C LEU A 76 -3.51 4.97 10.36
N ARG A 77 -3.35 4.84 11.67
CA ARG A 77 -2.90 3.62 12.36
C ARG A 77 -4.00 3.10 13.28
N TRP A 78 -4.34 1.83 13.10
CA TRP A 78 -5.13 1.03 14.02
C TRP A 78 -4.22 0.43 15.10
N ASN A 79 -4.71 0.39 16.33
CA ASN A 79 -4.00 -0.14 17.51
C ASN A 79 -4.79 -1.26 18.22
N GLY A 80 -5.72 -1.90 17.53
CA GLY A 80 -6.66 -2.87 18.13
C GLY A 80 -7.95 -2.26 18.68
N LYS A 81 -8.04 -0.92 18.80
CA LYS A 81 -9.18 -0.24 19.41
C LYS A 81 -9.71 0.95 18.60
N ASP A 82 -8.83 1.84 18.17
CA ASP A 82 -9.19 3.04 17.43
C ASP A 82 -8.18 3.39 16.33
N TRP A 83 -8.67 4.07 15.30
CA TRP A 83 -7.82 4.64 14.25
C TRP A 83 -7.32 6.02 14.68
N LYS A 84 -6.01 6.25 14.54
CA LYS A 84 -5.37 7.53 14.87
C LYS A 84 -4.48 8.01 13.74
N ALA A 85 -4.38 9.33 13.58
CA ALA A 85 -3.44 9.93 12.65
C ALA A 85 -1.99 9.51 12.97
N PHE A 86 -1.24 9.13 11.95
CA PHE A 86 0.15 8.68 12.04
C PHE A 86 1.01 9.36 10.97
N ASN A 87 1.07 10.68 11.06
CA ASN A 87 1.61 11.62 10.06
C ASN A 87 3.02 11.23 9.54
N ALA A 88 3.16 11.11 8.22
CA ALA A 88 4.41 10.78 7.53
C ALA A 88 5.20 12.01 7.02
N GLY A 89 4.78 13.23 7.37
CA GLY A 89 5.50 14.47 7.07
C GLY A 89 5.30 15.00 5.64
N THR A 90 4.17 14.66 4.99
CA THR A 90 3.84 15.10 3.64
C THR A 90 2.35 15.37 3.51
N GLU A 91 1.97 16.18 2.52
CA GLU A 91 0.58 16.42 2.11
C GLU A 91 0.28 15.82 0.72
N ASN A 92 1.27 15.14 0.11
CA ASN A 92 1.08 14.44 -1.16
C ASN A 92 0.13 13.25 -1.00
N PHE A 93 -0.58 12.89 -2.06
CA PHE A 93 -1.45 11.72 -2.03
C PHE A 93 -0.63 10.45 -1.89
N LEU A 94 -1.09 9.52 -1.06
CA LEU A 94 -0.39 8.29 -0.72
C LEU A 94 -1.19 7.10 -1.25
N TYR A 95 -0.59 6.30 -2.12
CA TYR A 95 -1.31 5.28 -2.90
C TYR A 95 -1.07 3.87 -2.40
N SER A 96 0.10 3.59 -1.81
CA SER A 96 0.47 2.25 -1.39
C SER A 96 1.25 2.28 -0.09
N VAL A 97 1.05 1.27 0.73
CA VAL A 97 1.78 1.04 1.98
C VAL A 97 2.18 -0.42 2.07
N TRP A 98 3.40 -0.68 2.52
CA TRP A 98 3.91 -2.01 2.80
C TRP A 98 4.89 -1.94 3.96
N GLY A 99 4.95 -2.98 4.79
CA GLY A 99 5.94 -3.10 5.84
C GLY A 99 6.46 -4.52 5.98
N ASP A 100 7.74 -4.60 6.36
CA ASP A 100 8.41 -5.84 6.77
C ASP A 100 8.15 -6.11 8.27
N ALA A 101 8.11 -5.04 9.06
CA ALA A 101 7.93 -5.05 10.50
C ALA A 101 7.24 -3.76 10.95
N LEU A 102 6.80 -3.68 12.21
CA LEU A 102 6.17 -2.45 12.75
C LEU A 102 7.14 -1.27 12.85
N ASP A 103 8.44 -1.53 12.75
CA ASP A 103 9.55 -0.58 12.72
C ASP A 103 10.22 -0.48 11.35
N ASN A 104 9.62 -1.06 10.31
CA ASN A 104 10.14 -1.00 8.95
C ASN A 104 9.00 -0.93 7.94
N ILE A 105 8.48 0.28 7.70
CA ILE A 105 7.29 0.52 6.88
C ILE A 105 7.59 1.56 5.80
N PHE A 106 7.15 1.29 4.59
CA PHE A 106 7.29 2.17 3.44
C PHE A 106 5.94 2.59 2.89
N ILE A 107 5.83 3.86 2.50
CA ILE A 107 4.67 4.43 1.82
C ILE A 107 5.14 5.03 0.49
N ALA A 108 4.38 4.78 -0.58
CA ALA A 108 4.60 5.34 -1.91
C ALA A 108 3.42 6.24 -2.33
N GLY A 109 3.70 7.33 -3.05
CA GLY A 109 2.70 8.32 -3.41
C GLY A 109 3.04 9.25 -4.58
N LEU A 110 2.24 10.32 -4.69
CA LEU A 110 2.28 11.36 -5.70
C LEU A 110 3.67 12.02 -5.81
N SER A 111 4.08 12.36 -7.04
CA SER A 111 5.32 13.09 -7.33
C SER A 111 6.59 12.45 -6.74
N GLY A 112 6.66 11.12 -6.78
CA GLY A 112 7.83 10.37 -6.32
C GLY A 112 7.96 10.30 -4.80
N THR A 113 6.89 10.59 -4.05
CA THR A 113 6.89 10.48 -2.59
C THR A 113 7.19 9.04 -2.17
N LEU A 114 8.27 8.87 -1.41
CA LEU A 114 8.53 7.70 -0.59
C LEU A 114 8.74 8.17 0.85
N ALA A 115 8.06 7.53 1.79
CA ALA A 115 8.29 7.72 3.22
C ALA A 115 8.68 6.40 3.86
N HIS A 116 9.63 6.42 4.79
CA HIS A 116 10.09 5.26 5.54
C HIS A 116 9.94 5.52 7.04
N PHE A 117 9.32 4.59 7.75
CA PHE A 117 9.25 4.57 9.21
C PHE A 117 10.25 3.55 9.75
N ASP A 118 11.12 4.01 10.65
CA ASP A 118 12.22 3.22 11.23
C ASP A 118 11.92 2.68 12.65
N GLY A 119 10.66 2.68 13.06
CA GLY A 119 10.24 2.34 14.42
C GLY A 119 10.13 3.53 15.36
N THR A 120 10.76 4.66 15.01
CA THR A 120 10.77 5.86 15.83
C THR A 120 10.16 7.05 15.09
N SER A 121 10.53 7.25 13.83
CA SER A 121 10.14 8.43 13.07
C SER A 121 9.94 8.13 11.58
N TRP A 122 9.10 8.94 10.94
CA TRP A 122 8.96 8.96 9.49
C TRP A 122 10.04 9.84 8.87
N SER A 123 10.60 9.40 7.75
CA SER A 123 11.54 10.16 6.94
C SER A 123 11.17 10.06 5.46
N LEU A 124 11.15 11.22 4.78
CA LEU A 124 10.97 11.24 3.32
C LEU A 124 12.26 10.80 2.63
N GLN A 125 12.14 9.80 1.76
CA GLN A 125 13.24 9.19 1.04
C GLN A 125 13.43 9.88 -0.32
N PRO A 126 14.61 10.45 -0.61
CA PRO A 126 14.84 11.12 -1.89
C PRO A 126 14.83 10.14 -3.07
N THR A 127 13.89 10.31 -4.00
CA THR A 127 13.82 9.53 -5.26
C THR A 127 14.30 10.33 -6.48
N ARG A 128 14.25 11.67 -6.40
CA ARG A 128 14.51 12.62 -7.51
C ARG A 128 13.56 12.45 -8.71
N LEU A 129 12.44 11.76 -8.51
CA LEU A 129 11.42 11.58 -9.53
C LEU A 129 10.38 12.70 -9.48
N ARG A 130 9.68 12.89 -10.60
CA ARG A 130 8.40 13.61 -10.68
C ARG A 130 7.23 12.71 -10.99
N ALA A 131 7.50 11.46 -11.37
CA ALA A 131 6.49 10.44 -11.63
C ALA A 131 5.86 9.97 -10.31
N ASP A 132 4.56 9.71 -10.32
CA ASP A 132 3.85 9.15 -9.17
C ASP A 132 4.26 7.70 -8.95
N LEU A 133 4.44 7.29 -7.70
CA LEU A 133 4.67 5.91 -7.29
C LEU A 133 3.36 5.31 -6.79
N LEU A 134 2.87 4.30 -7.48
CA LEU A 134 1.52 3.75 -7.31
C LEU A 134 1.51 2.44 -6.52
N GLY A 135 2.66 1.76 -6.41
CA GLY A 135 2.79 0.52 -5.66
C GLY A 135 4.15 0.42 -4.99
N VAL A 136 4.17 -0.15 -3.78
CA VAL A 136 5.38 -0.59 -3.08
C VAL A 136 5.13 -1.98 -2.50
N THR A 137 6.10 -2.88 -2.63
CA THR A 137 6.02 -4.23 -2.06
C THR A 137 7.42 -4.78 -1.76
N GLY A 138 7.49 -5.77 -0.89
CA GLY A 138 8.74 -6.46 -0.55
C GLY A 138 8.46 -7.81 0.08
N LEU A 139 9.55 -8.50 0.41
CA LEU A 139 9.53 -9.74 1.18
C LEU A 139 10.06 -9.51 2.59
N PRO A 140 9.67 -10.38 3.55
CA PRO A 140 10.23 -10.32 4.89
C PRO A 140 11.76 -10.35 4.89
N GLY A 141 12.39 -9.41 5.59
CA GLY A 141 13.84 -9.24 5.68
C GLY A 141 14.53 -8.78 4.39
N GLN A 142 13.78 -8.34 3.37
CA GLN A 142 14.33 -7.84 2.11
C GLN A 142 13.96 -6.38 1.87
N ARG A 143 14.81 -5.67 1.12
CA ARG A 143 14.56 -4.30 0.69
C ARG A 143 13.42 -4.27 -0.35
N PRO A 144 12.46 -3.34 -0.23
CA PRO A 144 11.30 -3.31 -1.12
C PRO A 144 11.62 -2.76 -2.51
N VAL A 145 10.66 -2.96 -3.41
CA VAL A 145 10.60 -2.34 -4.74
C VAL A 145 9.34 -1.49 -4.85
N ALA A 146 9.41 -0.45 -5.68
CA ALA A 146 8.28 0.42 -5.97
C ALA A 146 8.11 0.59 -7.48
N VAL A 147 6.87 0.77 -7.93
CA VAL A 147 6.55 1.08 -9.32
C VAL A 147 5.58 2.24 -9.43
N GLY A 148 5.52 2.83 -10.61
CA GLY A 148 4.73 4.03 -10.82
C GLY A 148 4.43 4.37 -12.26
N THR A 149 4.03 5.61 -12.46
CA THR A 149 3.73 6.18 -13.77
C THR A 149 4.96 6.19 -14.68
N LEU A 150 4.75 6.29 -16.00
CA LEU A 150 5.83 6.39 -17.00
C LEU A 150 6.84 5.23 -16.96
N GLY A 151 6.37 4.02 -16.67
CA GLY A 151 7.21 2.82 -16.55
C GLY A 151 8.22 2.86 -15.40
N THR A 152 8.03 3.76 -14.43
CA THR A 152 8.92 3.91 -13.27
C THR A 152 8.97 2.61 -12.48
N ALA A 153 10.19 2.13 -12.22
CA ALA A 153 10.47 1.12 -11.21
C ALA A 153 11.68 1.57 -10.39
N LEU A 154 11.63 1.34 -9.07
CA LEU A 154 12.69 1.65 -8.12
C LEU A 154 12.97 0.43 -7.25
N SER A 155 14.23 0.25 -6.87
CA SER A 155 14.64 -0.66 -5.80
C SER A 155 15.28 0.11 -4.66
N ASP A 156 14.92 -0.25 -3.44
CA ASP A 156 15.63 0.22 -2.26
C ASP A 156 17.00 -0.49 -2.14
N THR A 157 18.03 0.29 -1.81
CA THR A 157 19.41 -0.19 -1.64
C THR A 157 20.00 0.39 -0.35
N GLU A 158 21.19 -0.06 0.05
CA GLU A 158 21.92 0.53 1.17
C GLU A 158 22.21 2.03 1.00
N ASN A 159 22.25 2.51 -0.24
CA ASN A 159 22.52 3.91 -0.57
C ASN A 159 21.23 4.68 -0.95
N GLY A 160 20.06 4.13 -0.63
CA GLY A 160 18.75 4.66 -0.97
C GLY A 160 18.17 4.10 -2.27
N TRP A 161 17.09 4.72 -2.73
CA TRP A 161 16.30 4.25 -3.88
C TRP A 161 17.00 4.50 -5.21
N VAL A 162 17.07 3.46 -6.04
CA VAL A 162 17.71 3.48 -7.37
C VAL A 162 16.70 3.07 -8.43
N SER A 163 16.66 3.80 -9.54
CA SER A 163 15.79 3.48 -10.68
C SER A 163 16.24 2.21 -11.39
N GLU A 164 15.26 1.38 -11.75
CA GLU A 164 15.46 0.20 -12.60
C GLU A 164 14.93 0.49 -14.02
N GLU A 165 15.67 0.06 -15.03
CA GLU A 165 15.23 0.17 -16.42
C GLU A 165 14.17 -0.89 -16.72
N THR A 166 12.98 -0.45 -17.13
CA THR A 166 11.84 -1.33 -17.43
C THR A 166 11.61 -1.52 -18.93
N ASN A 167 12.22 -0.68 -19.78
CA ASN A 167 11.91 -0.57 -21.21
C ASN A 167 10.41 -0.35 -21.48
N CYS A 168 9.71 0.28 -20.54
CA CYS A 168 8.27 0.51 -20.57
C CYS A 168 8.00 2.00 -20.37
N ASP A 169 6.97 2.54 -21.03
CA ASP A 169 6.51 3.93 -20.88
C ASP A 169 5.11 4.02 -20.26
N THR A 170 4.45 2.90 -20.01
CA THR A 170 3.10 2.83 -19.43
C THR A 170 3.12 2.90 -17.92
N GLY A 171 2.07 3.45 -17.30
CA GLY A 171 1.97 3.46 -15.84
C GLY A 171 1.80 2.07 -15.26
N LEU A 172 2.65 1.72 -14.31
CA LEU A 172 2.57 0.48 -13.53
C LEU A 172 1.76 0.77 -12.25
N ARG A 173 0.68 0.02 -12.05
CA ARG A 173 -0.39 0.30 -11.07
C ARG A 173 -0.27 -0.53 -9.80
N ALA A 174 0.14 -1.80 -9.92
CA ALA A 174 0.16 -2.72 -8.80
C ALA A 174 1.33 -3.70 -8.91
N LEU A 175 1.74 -4.23 -7.76
CA LEU A 175 2.82 -5.18 -7.62
C LEU A 175 2.34 -6.43 -6.88
N TRP A 176 2.90 -7.57 -7.24
CA TRP A 176 2.90 -8.77 -6.43
C TRP A 176 4.29 -9.39 -6.45
N MET A 177 4.76 -9.90 -5.31
CA MET A 177 6.06 -10.55 -5.20
C MET A 177 5.91 -11.97 -4.65
N ALA A 178 6.50 -12.93 -5.36
CA ALA A 178 6.62 -14.31 -4.94
C ALA A 178 7.69 -14.45 -3.85
N ALA A 179 7.59 -15.51 -3.04
CA ALA A 179 8.54 -15.81 -1.98
C ALA A 179 9.99 -16.01 -2.46
N ASP A 180 10.20 -16.32 -3.75
CA ASP A 180 11.54 -16.46 -4.35
C ASP A 180 12.13 -15.10 -4.80
N GLY A 181 11.42 -13.99 -4.61
CA GLY A 181 11.83 -12.65 -5.02
C GLY A 181 11.44 -12.28 -6.45
N THR A 182 10.77 -13.16 -7.20
CA THR A 182 10.18 -12.82 -8.49
C THR A 182 9.03 -11.85 -8.27
N ALA A 183 9.08 -10.69 -8.90
CA ALA A 183 8.00 -9.71 -8.83
C ALA A 183 7.29 -9.55 -10.17
N PHE A 184 5.99 -9.30 -10.13
CA PHE A 184 5.18 -8.93 -11.28
C PHE A 184 4.58 -7.55 -11.05
N ALA A 185 4.70 -6.69 -12.05
CA ALA A 185 4.03 -5.40 -12.08
C ALA A 185 2.98 -5.40 -13.19
N VAL A 186 1.79 -4.90 -12.90
CA VAL A 186 0.71 -4.76 -13.89
C VAL A 186 0.34 -3.29 -14.06
N GLY A 187 -0.12 -2.90 -15.25
CA GLY A 187 -0.32 -1.49 -15.55
C GLY A 187 -1.25 -1.18 -16.71
N ASP A 188 -1.21 0.09 -17.10
CA ASP A 188 -2.01 0.66 -18.19
C ASP A 188 -1.73 -0.09 -19.51
N LYS A 189 -2.69 -0.05 -20.45
CA LYS A 189 -2.64 -0.76 -21.74
C LYS A 189 -2.44 -2.28 -21.64
N GLY A 190 -2.75 -2.88 -20.48
CA GLY A 190 -2.62 -4.32 -20.26
C GLY A 190 -1.18 -4.78 -20.07
N THR A 191 -0.26 -3.86 -19.73
CA THR A 191 1.15 -4.18 -19.49
C THR A 191 1.30 -5.11 -18.29
N VAL A 192 2.13 -6.15 -18.46
CA VAL A 192 2.61 -7.02 -17.38
C VAL A 192 4.13 -7.14 -17.50
N LEU A 193 4.85 -6.75 -16.45
CA LEU A 193 6.30 -6.89 -16.37
C LEU A 193 6.67 -7.97 -15.35
N GLN A 194 7.73 -8.71 -15.63
CA GLN A 194 8.35 -9.64 -14.70
C GLN A 194 9.74 -9.13 -14.33
N ARG A 195 9.99 -9.02 -13.03
CA ARG A 195 11.31 -8.79 -12.45
C ARG A 195 11.81 -10.09 -11.83
N LYS A 196 12.94 -10.60 -12.32
CA LYS A 196 13.57 -11.80 -11.77
C LYS A 196 14.55 -11.44 -10.66
N PRO A 197 14.66 -12.25 -9.59
CA PRO A 197 15.69 -12.05 -8.58
C PRO A 197 17.07 -12.22 -9.22
N ILE A 198 18.06 -11.48 -8.71
CA ILE A 198 19.45 -11.69 -9.12
C ILE A 198 19.90 -13.03 -8.53
N VAL A 199 20.12 -14.02 -9.39
CA VAL A 199 20.76 -15.28 -9.00
C VAL A 199 22.21 -14.94 -8.63
N ARG A 200 22.56 -15.09 -7.36
CA ARG A 200 23.96 -15.03 -6.90
C ARG A 200 24.63 -16.38 -7.08
#